data_AF-A0A069PYE7-F1
#
_entry.id   AF-A0A069PYE7-F1
#
_cell.length_a   1.000
_cell.length_b   1.000
_cell.length_c   1.000
_cell.angle_alpha   90.00
_cell.angle_beta   90.00
_cell.angle_gamma   90.00
#
_symmetry.space_group_name_H-M   'P 1'
#
loop_
_entity.id
_entity.type
_entity.pdbx_description
1 polymer ?
#
loop_
_entity_poly.entity_id
_entity_poly.type
_entity_poly.pdbx_seq_one_letter_code
_entity_poly.pdbx_strand_id
1 'polypeptide(L)' 'MTRNPQERRTPEQIRAGNKRIGLVLLVIAAAFFVAVVVNQYLLSRG' A
#
# COMPACT_ATOMS: atom_id res chain seq x y z
N MET A 1 -2.96 -26.50 -28.53
CA MET A 1 -2.93 -25.42 -27.53
C MET A 1 -1.70 -25.59 -26.64
N THR A 2 -0.57 -25.05 -27.05
CA THR A 2 0.65 -24.99 -26.23
C THR A 2 0.53 -23.75 -25.33
N ARG A 3 -0.08 -23.91 -24.15
CA ARG A 3 -0.05 -22.88 -23.12
C ARG A 3 1.38 -22.83 -22.58
N ASN A 4 2.13 -21.79 -22.95
CA ASN A 4 3.49 -21.61 -22.47
C ASN A 4 3.47 -21.55 -20.92
N PRO A 5 4.10 -22.49 -20.21
CA PRO A 5 4.11 -22.49 -18.74
C PRO A 5 4.97 -21.36 -18.14
N GLN A 6 5.48 -20.46 -18.98
CA GLN A 6 6.51 -19.47 -18.64
C GLN A 6 6.00 -18.04 -18.44
N GLU A 7 4.71 -17.74 -18.50
CA GLU A 7 4.23 -16.45 -17.98
C GLU A 7 4.08 -16.46 -16.45
N ARG A 8 5.01 -17.17 -15.79
CA ARG A 8 5.18 -17.14 -14.35
C ARG A 8 5.99 -15.89 -14.06
N ARG A 9 5.36 -14.88 -13.44
CA ARG A 9 6.04 -13.65 -13.02
C ARG A 9 7.35 -14.02 -12.32
N THR A 10 8.44 -13.39 -12.73
CA THR A 10 9.73 -13.63 -12.09
C THR A 10 9.66 -13.16 -10.63
N PRO A 11 10.46 -13.75 -9.71
CA PRO A 11 10.51 -13.32 -8.31
C PRO A 11 10.74 -11.81 -8.16
N GLU A 12 11.50 -11.22 -9.08
CA GLU A 12 11.78 -9.78 -9.15
C GLU A 12 10.54 -8.96 -9.52
N GLN A 13 9.77 -9.41 -10.52
CA GLN A 13 8.51 -8.78 -10.90
C GLN A 13 7.48 -8.84 -9.76
N ILE A 14 7.43 -9.95 -9.02
CA ILE A 14 6.57 -10.07 -7.84
C ILE A 14 7.02 -9.11 -6.74
N ARG A 15 8.32 -9.01 -6.47
CA ARG A 15 8.87 -8.10 -5.46
C ARG A 15 8.61 -6.63 -5.82
N ALA A 16 8.78 -6.25 -7.08
CA ALA A 16 8.47 -4.91 -7.55
C ALA A 16 6.97 -4.58 -7.42
N GLY A 17 6.10 -5.53 -7.75
CA GLY A 17 4.65 -5.40 -7.56
C GLY A 17 4.26 -5.24 -6.09
N ASN A 18 4.77 -6.12 -5.22
CA ASN A 18 4.48 -6.09 -3.79
C ASN A 18 5.02 -4.81 -3.12
N LYS A 19 6.17 -4.29 -3.57
CA LYS A 19 6.73 -3.03 -3.07
C LYS A 19 5.80 -1.84 -3.36
N ARG A 20 5.22 -1.78 -4.56
CA ARG A 20 4.24 -0.73 -4.93
C ARG A 20 2.98 -0.83 -4.08
N ILE A 21 2.43 -2.04 -3.94
CA ILE A 21 1.23 -2.28 -3.12
C ILE A 21 1.50 -1.90 -1.66
N GLY A 22 2.63 -2.31 -1.10
CA GLY A 22 3.03 -1.97 0.26
C GLY A 22 3.16 -0.45 0.48
N LEU A 23 3.72 0.27 -0.48
CA LEU A 23 3.85 1.73 -0.41
C LEU A 23 2.48 2.42 -0.49
N VAL A 24 1.58 1.94 -1.35
CA VAL A 24 0.20 2.46 -1.43
C VAL A 24 -0.54 2.24 -0.10
N LEU A 25 -0.46 1.03 0.48
CA LEU A 25 -1.05 0.76 1.79
C LEU A 25 -0.47 1.66 2.89
N LEU A 26 0.85 1.89 2.87
CA LEU A 26 1.51 2.77 3.84
C LEU A 26 0.97 4.20 3.76
N VAL A 27 0.81 4.75 2.55
CA VAL A 27 0.27 6.10 2.34
C VAL A 27 -1.17 6.19 2.85
N ILE A 28 -2.00 5.19 2.55
CA ILE A 28 -3.38 5.14 3.04
C ILE A 28 -3.39 5.13 4.57
N ALA A 29 -2.62 4.24 5.21
CA ALA A 29 -2.54 4.15 6.66
C ALA A 29 -2.08 5.47 7.30
N ALA A 30 -1.06 6.12 6.72
CA ALA A 30 -0.57 7.41 7.19
C ALA A 30 -1.64 8.51 7.09
N ALA A 31 -2.41 8.55 5.99
CA ALA A 31 -3.49 9.52 5.83
C ALA A 31 -4.59 9.36 6.90
N PHE A 32 -5.01 8.13 7.18
CA PHE A 32 -5.95 7.84 8.26
C PHE A 32 -5.40 8.27 9.62
N PHE A 33 -4.13 7.94 9.89
CA PHE A 33 -3.50 8.30 11.16
C PHE A 33 -3.44 9.82 11.36
N VAL A 34 -3.04 10.57 10.32
CA VAL A 34 -3.02 12.04 10.34
C VAL A 34 -4.42 12.61 10.57
N ALA A 35 -5.44 12.08 9.89
CA ALA A 35 -6.82 12.53 10.07
C ALA A 35 -7.28 12.38 11.54
N VAL A 36 -6.97 11.24 12.17
CA VAL A 36 -7.28 11.00 13.59
C VAL A 36 -6.52 11.98 14.48
N VAL A 37 -5.21 12.17 14.27
CA VAL A 37 -4.39 13.09 15.07
C VAL A 37 -4.91 14.53 14.97
N VAL A 38 -5.23 14.98 13.76
CA VAL A 38 -5.79 16.32 13.54
C VAL A 38 -7.15 16.46 14.23
N ASN A 39 -8.03 15.47 14.10
CA ASN A 39 -9.34 15.49 14.75
C ASN A 39 -9.23 15.53 16.28
N GLN A 40 -8.36 14.69 16.86
CA GLN A 40 -8.10 14.70 18.30
C GLN A 40 -7.52 16.03 18.78
N TYR A 41 -6.62 16.63 18.00
CA TYR A 41 -6.03 17.92 18.32
C TYR A 41 -7.05 19.07 18.27
N LEU A 42 -7.96 19.05 17.28
CA LEU A 42 -9.05 20.03 17.19
C LEU A 42 -10.06 19.85 18.34
N LEU A 43 -10.45 18.61 18.65
CA LEU A 43 -11.37 18.30 19.75
C LEU A 43 -10.77 18.61 21.13
N SER A 44 -9.46 18.44 21.30
CA SER A 44 -8.76 18.77 22.55
C SER A 44 -8.62 20.28 22.79
N ARG A 45 -8.96 21.13 21.81
CA ARG A 45 -8.81 22.59 21.86
C ARG A 45 -10.13 23.35 21.92
N GLY A 46 -11.26 22.67 21.73
CA GLY A 46 -12.61 23.21 21.98
C GLY A 46 -13.07 22.88 23.38
#